data_AF-A0A971ZVY2-F1
#
_entry.id   AF-A0A971ZVY2-F1
#
_cell.length_a   1.000
_cell.length_b   1.000
_cell.length_c   1.000
_cell.angle_alpha   90.00
_cell.angle_beta   90.00
_cell.angle_gamma   90.00
#
_symmetry.space_group_name_H-M   'P 1'
#
loop_
_entity.id
_entity.type
_entity.pdbx_description
1 polymer ?
#
loop_
_entity_poly.entity_id
_entity_poly.type
_entity_poly.pdbx_seq_one_letter_code
_entity_poly.pdbx_strand_id
1 'polypeptide(L)'
;MAEAIEIRFPPGRSNDYYFRVFWFAEDIWGPIVNGGLGKLSDIDHPPSDVVYVYLSRNRHLAEAKSIIKKALQKAKLQDDAVISVSEG
;
A
#
# COMPACT_ATOMS: atom_id res chain seq x y z
N MET A 1 8.12 10.13 -16.02
CA MET A 1 6.77 9.98 -15.45
C MET A 1 6.86 9.02 -14.28
N ALA A 2 6.17 9.30 -13.17
CA ALA A 2 6.29 8.56 -11.91
C ALA A 2 5.04 7.69 -11.73
N GLU A 3 5.22 6.37 -11.72
CA GLU A 3 4.12 5.42 -11.53
C GLU A 3 3.52 5.51 -10.12
N ALA A 4 2.21 5.29 -10.02
CA ALA A 4 1.51 5.14 -8.76
C ALA A 4 0.93 3.73 -8.63
N ILE A 5 1.12 3.10 -7.47
CA ILE A 5 0.46 1.85 -7.09
C ILE A 5 -0.72 2.22 -6.20
N GLU A 6 -1.90 1.82 -6.60
CA GLU A 6 -3.13 1.98 -5.84
C GLU A 6 -3.54 0.64 -5.23
N ILE A 7 -3.82 0.63 -3.94
CA ILE A 7 -4.16 -0.58 -3.18
C ILE A 7 -5.51 -0.34 -2.53
N ARG A 8 -6.56 -0.97 -3.07
CA ARG A 8 -7.93 -0.86 -2.57
C ARG A 8 -8.29 -2.03 -1.66
N PHE A 9 -9.01 -1.72 -0.60
CA PHE A 9 -9.55 -2.64 0.39
C PHE A 9 -11.08 -2.54 0.37
N PRO A 10 -11.84 -3.65 0.42
CA PRO A 10 -13.30 -3.59 0.45
C PRO A 10 -13.85 -2.89 1.70
N PRO A 11 -14.81 -1.96 1.55
CA PRO A 11 -15.49 -1.32 2.68
C PRO A 11 -16.39 -2.28 3.46
N GLY A 12 -16.85 -1.85 4.64
CA GLY A 12 -17.91 -2.53 5.39
C GLY A 12 -17.45 -3.79 6.12
N ARG A 13 -16.17 -3.86 6.46
CA ARG A 13 -15.56 -4.95 7.23
C ARG A 13 -15.54 -4.64 8.73
N SER A 14 -15.13 -5.60 9.55
CA SER A 14 -15.02 -5.43 11.00
C SER A 14 -13.89 -4.47 11.40
N ASN A 15 -13.91 -3.96 12.63
CA ASN A 15 -12.81 -3.12 13.16
C ASN A 15 -11.44 -3.84 13.08
N ASP A 16 -11.40 -5.15 13.38
CA ASP A 16 -10.19 -5.96 13.25
C ASP A 16 -9.62 -5.98 11.82
N TYR A 17 -10.48 -5.86 10.81
CA TYR A 17 -10.03 -5.69 9.43
C TYR A 17 -9.33 -4.35 9.22
N TYR A 18 -9.96 -3.25 9.65
CA TYR A 18 -9.38 -1.92 9.52
C TYR A 18 -8.09 -1.73 10.32
N PHE A 19 -7.95 -2.38 11.48
CA PHE A 19 -6.68 -2.43 12.20
C PHE A 19 -5.58 -3.11 11.38
N ARG A 20 -5.90 -4.20 10.66
CA ARG A 20 -4.92 -4.88 9.79
C ARG A 20 -4.53 -4.01 8.60
N VAL A 21 -5.47 -3.26 8.02
CA VAL A 21 -5.17 -2.30 6.94
C VAL A 21 -4.25 -1.18 7.44
N PHE A 22 -4.51 -0.65 8.64
CA PHE A 22 -3.65 0.34 9.27
C PHE A 22 -2.23 -0.20 9.51
N TRP A 23 -2.10 -1.37 10.11
CA TRP A 23 -0.79 -2.01 10.33
C TRP A 23 -0.06 -2.34 9.02
N PHE A 24 -0.80 -2.71 7.98
CA PHE A 24 -0.25 -2.91 6.65
C PHE A 24 0.37 -1.62 6.10
N ALA A 25 -0.32 -0.47 6.22
CA ALA A 25 0.18 0.82 5.74
C ALA A 25 1.46 1.24 6.47
N GLU A 26 1.50 1.06 7.79
CA GLU A 26 2.70 1.28 8.62
C GLU A 26 3.87 0.37 8.22
N ASP A 27 3.59 -0.92 7.97
CA ASP A 27 4.61 -1.91 7.58
C ASP A 27 5.30 -1.57 6.25
N ILE A 28 4.59 -0.93 5.30
CA ILE A 28 5.16 -0.53 4.02
C ILE A 28 5.73 0.91 4.03
N TRP A 29 5.31 1.76 4.97
CA TRP A 29 5.79 3.15 5.05
C TRP A 29 7.31 3.24 5.17
N GLY A 30 7.89 2.51 6.13
CA GLY A 30 9.34 2.53 6.39
C GLY A 30 10.16 2.13 5.15
N PRO A 31 9.95 0.93 4.56
CA PRO A 31 10.69 0.50 3.38
C PRO A 31 10.51 1.40 2.15
N ILE A 32 9.32 1.98 1.95
CA ILE A 32 9.05 2.80 0.76
C ILE A 32 9.62 4.22 0.92
N VAL A 33 9.33 4.87 2.04
CA VAL A 33 9.71 6.28 2.29
C VAL A 33 11.18 6.37 2.67
N ASN A 34 11.62 5.63 3.69
CA ASN A 34 13.01 5.68 4.14
C ASN A 34 13.96 4.96 3.17
N GLY A 35 13.46 3.99 2.39
CA GLY A 35 14.22 3.37 1.30
C GLY A 35 14.36 4.24 0.05
N GLY A 36 13.73 5.42 0.00
CA GLY A 36 13.79 6.32 -1.15
C GLY A 36 13.05 5.80 -2.40
N LEU A 37 12.22 4.77 -2.24
CA LEU A 37 11.46 4.16 -3.32
C LEU A 37 10.31 5.06 -3.79
N GLY A 38 9.75 5.86 -2.88
CA GLY A 38 8.60 6.69 -3.17
C GLY A 38 8.04 7.44 -1.97
N LYS A 39 6.75 7.78 -2.05
CA LYS A 39 5.95 8.39 -1.00
C LYS A 39 4.65 7.61 -0.84
N LEU A 40 4.11 7.58 0.37
CA LEU A 40 2.76 7.10 0.63
C LEU A 40 1.79 8.27 0.81
N SER A 41 0.54 8.05 0.43
CA SER A 41 -0.59 8.90 0.80
C SER A 41 -1.64 8.05 1.49
N ASP A 42 -2.41 8.71 2.37
CA ASP A 42 -3.63 8.19 3.01
C ASP A 42 -3.45 7.26 4.23
N ILE A 43 -2.32 7.37 4.96
CA ILE A 43 -2.09 6.61 6.21
C ILE A 43 -2.93 7.18 7.38
N ASP A 44 -3.20 8.49 7.37
CA ASP A 44 -3.73 9.22 8.54
C ASP A 44 -5.26 9.37 8.58
N HIS A 45 -6.00 8.89 7.57
CA HIS A 45 -7.46 8.96 7.56
C HIS A 45 -8.09 7.56 7.54
N PRO A 46 -8.36 6.96 8.71
CA PRO A 46 -9.27 5.83 8.80
C PRO A 46 -10.72 6.28 8.49
N PRO A 47 -11.49 5.56 7.66
CA PRO A 47 -11.16 4.37 6.90
C PRO A 47 -10.98 4.74 5.42
N SER A 48 -9.81 5.24 5.01
CA SER A 48 -9.51 5.25 3.58
C SER A 48 -9.34 3.79 3.17
N ASP A 49 -10.30 3.33 2.38
CA ASP A 49 -10.26 2.02 1.74
C ASP A 49 -9.16 1.95 0.67
N VAL A 50 -8.34 3.00 0.52
CA VAL A 50 -7.31 3.08 -0.51
C VAL A 50 -5.98 3.57 0.05
N VAL A 51 -4.91 2.84 -0.23
CA VAL A 51 -3.54 3.27 0.02
C VAL A 51 -2.85 3.55 -1.31
N TYR A 52 -2.28 4.75 -1.45
CA TYR A 52 -1.53 5.14 -2.64
C TYR A 52 -0.04 5.15 -2.37
N VAL A 53 0.73 4.51 -3.25
CA VAL A 53 2.19 4.50 -3.26
C VAL A 53 2.68 5.17 -4.53
N TYR A 54 3.23 6.38 -4.40
CA TYR A 54 3.81 7.14 -5.51
C TYR A 54 5.30 6.83 -5.62
N LEU A 55 5.74 6.21 -6.71
CA LEU A 55 7.13 5.83 -6.88
C LEU A 55 7.99 7.02 -7.30
N SER A 56 9.20 7.10 -6.76
CA SER A 56 10.16 8.14 -7.17
C SER A 56 10.71 7.90 -8.58
N ARG A 57 10.77 6.64 -9.01
CA ARG A 57 11.23 6.18 -10.35
C ARG A 57 10.57 4.84 -10.70
N ASN A 58 10.27 4.60 -11.98
CA ASN A 58 9.63 3.35 -12.46
C ASN A 58 10.46 2.09 -12.16
N ARG A 59 11.80 2.21 -12.10
CA ARG A 59 12.67 1.07 -11.73
C ARG A 59 12.37 0.50 -10.33
N HIS A 60 11.75 1.29 -9.45
CA HIS A 60 11.38 0.85 -8.10
C HIS A 60 10.07 0.06 -8.06
N LEU A 61 9.35 -0.09 -9.17
CA LEU A 61 8.05 -0.77 -9.24
C LEU A 61 8.10 -2.21 -8.76
N ALA A 62 9.08 -2.98 -9.25
CA ALA A 62 9.21 -4.39 -8.89
C ALA A 62 9.51 -4.56 -7.39
N GLU A 63 10.37 -3.70 -6.85
CA GLU A 63 10.74 -3.69 -5.44
C GLU A 63 9.58 -3.28 -4.54
N ALA A 64 8.90 -2.18 -4.87
CA ALA A 64 7.71 -1.72 -4.17
C ALA A 64 6.59 -2.77 -4.17
N LYS A 65 6.33 -3.41 -5.33
CA LYS A 65 5.36 -4.52 -5.42
C LYS A 65 5.75 -5.70 -4.53
N SER A 66 7.03 -6.01 -4.43
CA SER A 66 7.51 -7.10 -3.56
C SER A 66 7.28 -6.78 -2.08
N ILE A 67 7.58 -5.55 -1.66
CA ILE A 67 7.32 -5.05 -0.30
C ILE A 67 5.82 -5.13 0.02
N ILE A 68 4.98 -4.59 -0.87
CA ILE A 68 3.52 -4.56 -0.71
C ILE A 68 2.96 -5.99 -0.57
N LYS A 69 3.36 -6.91 -1.45
CA LYS A 69 2.87 -8.30 -1.39
C LYS A 69 3.24 -9.00 -0.08
N LYS A 70 4.47 -8.81 0.41
CA LYS A 70 4.90 -9.39 1.69
C LYS A 70 4.12 -8.81 2.87
N ALA A 71 3.88 -7.50 2.88
CA ALA A 71 3.10 -6.86 3.93
C ALA A 71 1.62 -7.30 3.91
N LEU A 72 1.01 -7.43 2.73
CA LEU A 72 -0.35 -7.96 2.59
C LEU A 72 -0.48 -9.39 3.14
N GLN A 73 0.49 -10.26 2.83
CA GLN A 73 0.53 -11.62 3.37
C GLN A 73 0.67 -11.65 4.90
N LYS A 74 1.55 -10.82 5.45
CA LYS A 74 1.74 -10.67 6.90
C LYS A 74 0.45 -10.19 7.60
N ALA A 75 -0.25 -9.24 7.00
CA ALA A 75 -1.52 -8.71 7.50
C ALA A 75 -2.73 -9.62 7.22
N LYS A 76 -2.57 -10.72 6.48
CA LYS A 76 -3.67 -11.59 6.00
C LYS A 76 -4.73 -10.79 5.21
N LEU A 77 -4.27 -9.94 4.31
CA LEU A 77 -5.09 -9.08 3.44
C LEU A 77 -4.88 -9.37 1.94
N GLN A 78 -4.05 -10.36 1.60
CA GLN A 78 -3.66 -10.64 0.20
C GLN A 78 -4.84 -11.02 -0.70
N ASP A 79 -5.91 -11.58 -0.13
CA ASP A 79 -7.11 -12.00 -0.87
C ASP A 79 -8.19 -10.90 -0.89
N ASP A 80 -8.04 -9.86 -0.06
CA ASP A 80 -8.98 -8.74 0.02
C ASP A 80 -8.49 -7.51 -0.78
N ALA A 81 -7.17 -7.36 -0.95
CA ALA A 81 -6.57 -6.18 -1.56
C ALA A 81 -6.58 -6.24 -3.09
N VAL A 82 -7.09 -5.20 -3.73
CA VAL A 82 -7.00 -5.01 -5.19
C VAL A 82 -5.87 -4.03 -5.49
N ILE A 83 -4.84 -4.51 -6.19
CA ILE A 83 -3.67 -3.69 -6.56
C ILE A 83 -3.77 -3.26 -8.02
N SER A 84 -3.77 -1.96 -8.26
CA SER A 84 -3.72 -1.36 -9.60
C SER A 84 -2.45 -0.51 -9.75
N VAL A 85 -1.95 -0.38 -10.98
CA VAL A 85 -0.80 0.49 -11.29
C VAL A 85 -1.25 1.48 -12.35
N SER A 86 -1.05 2.76 -12.08
CA SER A 86 -1.38 3.85 -13.00
C SER A 86 -0.08 4.49 -13.51
N GLU A 87 0.02 4.67 -14.83
CA GLU A 87 1.08 5.48 -15.44
C GLU A 87 0.76 6.96 -15.17
N GLY A 88 1.63 7.64 -14.40
CA GLY A 88 1.54 9.09 -14.15
C GLY A 88 2.21 9.92 -15.22
#